data_AF-A0A954TQI8-F1
#
_entry.id   AF-A0A954TQI8-F1
#
_cell.length_a   1.000
_cell.length_b   1.000
_cell.length_c   1.000
_cell.angle_alpha   90.00
_cell.angle_beta   90.00
_cell.angle_gamma   90.00
#
_symmetry.space_group_name_H-M   'P 1'
#
loop_
_entity.id
_entity.type
_entity.pdbx_description
1 polymer ?
#
loop_
_entity_poly.entity_id
_entity_poly.type
_entity_poly.pdbx_seq_one_letter_code
_entity_poly.pdbx_strand_id
1 'polypeptide(L)'
;MASILELEVQTSQREWSRVELFGTTIDVLQMREALGIIQSWAAAPFDRCRYVVTPNVDHTVLLQERQDLCAAYHDASLVLADGWPVVAASRLVGKPLPERVPGSDLVPMLLQAALPDRPLRVFLLGAAPGVGERAARNILHEYDGVDIVGVHSPPLGFEFDEDENRRILYLVEQTEPDVLVVGLGAPKQELWVHANQDRLKAKVALCVGATIDFLAGEKSRAPRWLQRIGLEWLHRMLSDPRRLVKRYVRDAWTFPGIVWREWRLGGTRHSHSQPE
;
A
#
# COMPACT_ATOMS: atom_id res chain seq x y z
N MET A 1 -31.30 -35.64 14.47
CA MET A 1 -30.16 -35.81 13.55
C MET A 1 -29.62 -34.42 13.23
N ALA A 2 -28.70 -33.98 14.08
CA ALA A 2 -28.07 -32.67 13.98
C ALA A 2 -27.04 -32.65 12.85
N SER A 3 -26.78 -31.44 12.35
CA SER A 3 -25.54 -30.98 11.70
C SER A 3 -25.17 -31.55 10.34
N ILE A 4 -25.55 -30.83 9.26
CA ILE A 4 -24.80 -30.76 7.99
C ILE A 4 -24.78 -29.33 7.38
N LEU A 5 -25.48 -28.33 7.93
CA LEU A 5 -25.55 -26.98 7.33
C LEU A 5 -25.23 -25.88 8.35
N GLU A 6 -24.17 -26.07 9.12
CA GLU A 6 -23.36 -24.95 9.57
C GLU A 6 -22.43 -24.61 8.40
N LEU A 7 -22.87 -23.70 7.54
CA LEU A 7 -22.01 -22.97 6.63
C LEU A 7 -21.00 -22.21 7.49
N GLU A 8 -19.85 -22.85 7.73
CA GLU A 8 -18.65 -22.20 8.22
C GLU A 8 -18.26 -21.10 7.23
N VAL A 9 -18.73 -19.90 7.50
CA VAL A 9 -18.00 -18.69 7.11
C VAL A 9 -16.71 -18.72 7.93
N GLN A 10 -15.71 -19.46 7.45
CA GLN A 10 -14.32 -19.32 7.88
C GLN A 10 -13.84 -17.95 7.43
N THR A 11 -14.21 -16.91 8.19
CA THR A 11 -13.35 -15.73 8.27
C THR A 11 -12.03 -16.24 8.81
N SER A 12 -11.00 -16.34 7.96
CA SER A 12 -9.64 -16.56 8.44
C SER A 12 -9.37 -15.47 9.49
N GLN A 13 -9.35 -15.83 10.77
CA GLN A 13 -8.97 -14.88 11.80
C GLN A 13 -7.56 -14.41 11.47
N ARG A 14 -7.40 -13.11 11.17
CA ARG A 14 -6.09 -12.52 10.93
C ARG A 14 -5.27 -12.70 12.22
N GLU A 15 -4.02 -13.12 12.08
CA GLU A 15 -3.14 -13.39 13.24
C GLU A 15 -2.65 -12.11 13.94
N TRP A 16 -2.98 -10.93 13.41
CA TRP A 16 -2.55 -9.64 13.93
C TRP A 16 -3.73 -8.69 14.17
N SER A 17 -3.49 -7.72 15.05
CA SER A 17 -4.48 -6.73 15.45
C SER A 17 -4.68 -5.65 14.37
N ARG A 18 -5.89 -5.10 14.33
CA ARG A 18 -6.23 -3.92 13.53
C ARG A 18 -6.82 -2.82 14.39
N VAL A 19 -6.66 -1.58 13.97
CA VAL A 19 -7.28 -0.41 14.61
C VAL A 19 -8.05 0.42 13.59
N GLU A 20 -9.28 0.81 13.95
CA GLU A 20 -10.02 1.81 13.19
C GLU A 20 -9.38 3.17 13.44
N LEU A 21 -8.91 3.82 12.37
CA LEU A 21 -8.27 5.12 12.41
C LEU A 21 -8.57 5.88 11.12
N PHE A 22 -8.97 7.15 11.26
CA PHE A 22 -9.04 8.10 10.15
C PHE A 22 -9.96 7.66 9.00
N GLY A 23 -11.07 7.00 9.34
CA GLY A 23 -12.06 6.51 8.37
C GLY A 23 -11.68 5.21 7.66
N THR A 24 -10.65 4.49 8.13
CA THR A 24 -10.31 3.15 7.64
C THR A 24 -9.80 2.25 8.77
N THR A 25 -9.48 1.01 8.45
CA THR A 25 -8.87 0.06 9.38
C THR A 25 -7.40 -0.14 9.02
N ILE A 26 -6.49 0.14 9.94
CA ILE A 26 -5.03 0.02 9.74
C ILE A 26 -4.51 -1.18 10.54
N ASP A 27 -3.66 -1.99 9.92
CA ASP A 27 -3.02 -3.14 10.54
C ASP A 27 -1.89 -2.69 11.48
N VAL A 28 -1.88 -3.22 12.71
CA VAL A 28 -0.90 -2.87 13.74
C VAL A 28 0.34 -3.73 13.56
N LEU A 29 1.16 -3.38 12.57
CA LEU A 29 2.33 -4.17 12.15
C LEU A 29 3.59 -3.32 12.04
N GLN A 30 4.70 -3.93 12.41
CA GLN A 30 6.04 -3.50 12.03
C GLN A 30 6.36 -3.97 10.60
N MET A 31 7.28 -3.26 9.95
CA MET A 31 7.86 -3.56 8.64
C MET A 31 8.30 -5.01 8.53
N ARG A 32 8.98 -5.55 9.57
CA ARG A 32 9.43 -6.95 9.56
C ARG A 32 8.26 -7.93 9.49
N GLU A 33 7.18 -7.64 10.23
CA GLU A 33 5.99 -8.48 10.27
C GLU A 33 5.22 -8.39 8.95
N ALA A 34 5.02 -7.18 8.44
CA ALA A 34 4.41 -6.95 7.12
C ALA A 34 5.19 -7.64 6.00
N LEU A 35 6.53 -7.56 6.03
CA LEU A 35 7.41 -8.25 5.10
C LEU A 35 7.23 -9.77 5.17
N GLY A 36 7.25 -10.35 6.37
CA GLY A 36 7.05 -11.79 6.54
C GLY A 36 5.69 -12.29 6.04
N ILE A 37 4.63 -11.51 6.28
CA ILE A 37 3.29 -11.82 5.76
C ILE A 37 3.29 -11.80 4.23
N ILE A 38 3.83 -10.75 3.60
CA ILE A 38 3.88 -10.61 2.14
C ILE A 38 4.73 -11.71 1.51
N GLN A 39 5.86 -12.05 2.11
CA GLN A 39 6.71 -13.16 1.66
C GLN A 39 5.98 -14.50 1.74
N SER A 40 5.21 -14.75 2.80
CA SER A 40 4.44 -15.99 2.92
C SER A 40 3.38 -16.10 1.82
N TRP A 41 2.71 -14.99 1.47
CA TRP A 41 1.75 -14.94 0.36
C TRP A 41 2.41 -15.13 -1.00
N ALA A 42 3.55 -14.49 -1.25
CA ALA A 42 4.32 -14.67 -2.46
C ALA A 42 4.82 -16.13 -2.61
N ALA A 43 5.18 -16.77 -1.50
CA ALA A 43 5.65 -18.16 -1.51
C ALA A 43 4.54 -19.21 -1.60
N ALA A 44 3.30 -18.86 -1.25
CA ALA A 44 2.16 -19.78 -1.28
C ALA A 44 1.69 -20.10 -2.71
N PRO A 45 0.99 -21.23 -2.92
CA PRO A 45 0.24 -21.46 -4.15
C PRO A 45 -0.76 -20.33 -4.39
N PHE A 46 -0.97 -19.97 -5.66
CA PHE A 46 -1.96 -18.96 -6.00
C PHE A 46 -3.38 -19.46 -5.72
N ASP A 47 -4.15 -18.67 -4.96
CA ASP A 47 -5.59 -18.84 -4.75
C ASP A 47 -6.37 -17.60 -5.23
N ARG A 48 -5.94 -16.41 -4.80
CA ARG A 48 -6.46 -15.09 -5.16
C ARG A 48 -5.36 -14.04 -5.04
N CYS A 49 -5.53 -12.92 -5.73
CA CYS A 49 -4.68 -11.76 -5.49
C CYS A 49 -4.96 -11.15 -4.12
N ARG A 50 -3.92 -11.03 -3.28
CA ARG A 50 -3.95 -10.26 -2.03
C ARG A 50 -3.32 -8.91 -2.27
N TYR A 51 -4.03 -7.82 -2.04
CA TYR A 51 -3.47 -6.50 -2.25
C TYR A 51 -3.21 -5.74 -0.95
N VAL A 52 -2.15 -4.93 -1.00
CA VAL A 52 -1.61 -4.15 0.11
C VAL A 52 -1.69 -2.68 -0.24
N VAL A 53 -2.26 -1.88 0.66
CA VAL A 53 -2.36 -0.43 0.53
C VAL A 53 -1.60 0.25 1.67
N THR A 54 -1.03 1.42 1.39
CA THR A 54 -0.20 2.15 2.37
C THR A 54 -0.73 3.57 2.61
N PRO A 55 -1.80 3.77 3.42
CA PRO A 55 -2.38 5.10 3.61
C PRO A 55 -1.39 6.05 4.31
N ASN A 56 -1.11 7.17 3.64
CA ASN A 56 -0.54 8.37 4.26
C ASN A 56 -1.61 9.45 4.44
N VAL A 57 -1.22 10.64 4.92
CA VAL A 57 -2.13 11.76 5.21
C VAL A 57 -3.11 12.06 4.07
N ASP A 58 -2.63 12.12 2.83
CA ASP A 58 -3.48 12.39 1.65
C ASP A 58 -4.56 11.33 1.46
N HIS A 59 -4.20 10.06 1.67
CA HIS A 59 -5.16 8.96 1.57
C HIS A 59 -6.19 9.07 2.70
N THR A 60 -5.78 9.42 3.92
CA THR A 60 -6.73 9.63 5.04
C THR A 60 -7.72 10.77 4.76
N VAL A 61 -7.29 11.82 4.04
CA VAL A 61 -8.15 12.91 3.60
C VAL A 61 -9.10 12.44 2.50
N LEU A 62 -8.59 11.75 1.48
CA LEU A 62 -9.40 11.21 0.39
C LEU A 62 -10.47 10.23 0.90
N LEU A 63 -10.15 9.40 1.89
CA LEU A 63 -11.08 8.47 2.54
C LEU A 63 -12.27 9.17 3.23
N GLN A 64 -12.18 10.47 3.55
CA GLN A 64 -13.32 11.21 4.07
C GLN A 64 -14.34 11.59 2.99
N GLU A 65 -13.91 11.62 1.73
CA GLU A 65 -14.67 12.18 0.61
C GLU A 65 -15.11 11.10 -0.40
N ARG A 66 -14.48 9.92 -0.36
CA ARG A 66 -14.54 8.91 -1.42
C ARG A 66 -14.98 7.53 -0.88
N GLN A 67 -16.27 7.22 -1.03
CA GLN A 67 -16.82 5.92 -0.61
C GLN A 67 -16.26 4.73 -1.39
N ASP A 68 -15.96 4.93 -2.67
CA ASP A 68 -15.30 3.93 -3.52
C ASP A 68 -13.90 3.58 -2.99
N LEU A 69 -13.14 4.59 -2.55
CA LEU A 69 -11.85 4.36 -1.92
C LEU A 69 -11.98 3.66 -0.56
N CYS A 70 -13.00 4.00 0.23
CA CYS A 70 -13.27 3.29 1.49
C CYS A 70 -13.53 1.80 1.26
N ALA A 71 -14.30 1.44 0.23
CA ALA A 71 -14.53 0.04 -0.14
C ALA A 71 -13.21 -0.65 -0.55
N ALA A 72 -12.40 0.00 -1.39
CA ALA A 72 -11.09 -0.53 -1.79
C ALA A 72 -10.14 -0.73 -0.58
N TYR A 73 -10.22 0.11 0.45
CA TYR A 73 -9.44 -0.07 1.67
C TYR A 73 -9.99 -1.16 2.59
N HIS A 74 -11.31 -1.28 2.69
CA HIS A 74 -11.98 -2.29 3.48
C HIS A 74 -11.61 -3.70 3.00
N ASP A 75 -11.61 -3.90 1.68
CA ASP A 75 -11.34 -5.20 1.05
C ASP A 75 -9.85 -5.52 0.92
N ALA A 76 -8.97 -4.56 1.27
CA ALA A 76 -7.53 -4.75 1.23
C ALA A 76 -7.09 -5.85 2.21
N SER A 77 -6.15 -6.68 1.75
CA SER A 77 -5.61 -7.78 2.55
C SER A 77 -4.69 -7.27 3.67
N LEU A 78 -3.94 -6.19 3.39
CA LEU A 78 -3.18 -5.41 4.37
C LEU A 78 -3.31 -3.90 4.10
N VAL A 79 -3.40 -3.13 5.18
CA VAL A 79 -3.44 -1.67 5.22
C VAL A 79 -2.33 -1.20 6.17
N LEU A 80 -1.22 -0.73 5.60
CA LEU A 80 0.01 -0.44 6.33
C LEU A 80 0.24 1.06 6.49
N ALA A 81 0.52 1.51 7.70
CA ALA A 81 0.66 2.95 7.98
C ALA A 81 1.82 3.60 7.22
N ASP A 82 1.55 4.57 6.35
CA ASP A 82 2.58 5.33 5.64
C ASP A 82 2.76 6.73 6.24
N GLY A 83 4.01 7.04 6.60
CA GLY A 83 4.41 8.38 7.03
C GLY A 83 4.28 8.65 8.53
N TRP A 84 5.18 9.50 9.01
CA TRP A 84 5.24 9.91 10.42
C TRP A 84 3.97 10.59 10.95
N PRO A 85 3.27 11.46 10.21
CA PRO A 85 2.08 12.13 10.74
C PRO A 85 0.96 11.14 11.12
N VAL A 86 0.77 10.07 10.33
CA VAL A 86 -0.22 9.02 10.62
C VAL A 86 0.14 8.29 11.91
N VAL A 87 1.40 7.86 12.05
CA VAL A 87 1.89 7.18 13.25
C VAL A 87 1.82 8.09 14.48
N ALA A 88 2.24 9.35 14.37
CA ALA A 88 2.17 10.32 15.47
C ALA A 88 0.72 10.57 15.90
N ALA A 89 -0.19 10.79 14.95
CA ALA A 89 -1.61 10.98 15.23
C ALA A 89 -2.23 9.74 15.90
N SER A 90 -1.86 8.53 15.47
CA SER A 90 -2.35 7.28 16.09
C SER A 90 -2.03 7.20 17.59
N ARG A 91 -0.85 7.68 18.00
CA ARG A 91 -0.43 7.74 19.41
C ARG A 91 -1.24 8.79 20.18
N LEU A 92 -1.47 9.96 19.58
CA LEU A 92 -2.26 11.03 20.19
C LEU A 92 -3.71 10.61 20.46
N VAL A 93 -4.30 9.78 19.59
CA VAL A 93 -5.69 9.29 19.74
C VAL A 93 -5.80 8.00 20.56
N GLY A 94 -4.70 7.53 21.17
CA GLY A 94 -4.71 6.35 22.05
C GLY A 94 -4.78 5.00 21.34
N LYS A 95 -4.54 4.95 20.02
CA LYS A 95 -4.52 3.73 19.21
C LYS A 95 -3.15 3.60 18.51
N PRO A 96 -2.06 3.38 19.25
CA PRO A 96 -0.71 3.55 18.73
C PRO A 96 -0.37 2.51 17.66
N LEU A 97 0.02 3.00 16.49
CA LEU A 97 0.69 2.20 15.46
C LEU A 97 2.19 2.08 15.83
N PRO A 98 2.78 0.89 15.68
CA PRO A 98 4.13 0.64 16.18
C PRO A 98 5.17 1.46 15.42
N GLU A 99 5.07 1.46 14.09
CA GLU A 99 5.95 2.22 13.20
C GLU A 99 5.29 2.57 11.87
N ARG A 100 6.04 3.30 11.03
CA ARG A 100 5.68 3.57 9.63
C ARG A 100 6.19 2.43 8.76
N VAL A 101 5.38 2.01 7.80
CA VAL A 101 5.65 0.95 6.84
C VAL A 101 5.33 1.46 5.43
N PRO A 102 6.12 2.40 4.88
CA PRO A 102 5.83 2.95 3.56
C PRO A 102 6.20 1.94 2.47
N GLY A 103 5.46 1.98 1.36
CA GLY A 103 5.77 1.18 0.17
C GLY A 103 7.19 1.38 -0.36
N SER A 104 7.73 2.60 -0.21
CA SER A 104 9.07 2.96 -0.67
C SER A 104 10.21 2.36 0.15
N ASP A 105 9.95 1.85 1.35
CA ASP A 105 10.89 1.02 2.12
C ASP A 105 10.54 -0.47 1.97
N LEU A 106 9.24 -0.80 1.97
CA LEU A 106 8.74 -2.17 1.89
C LEU A 106 9.20 -2.91 0.64
N VAL A 107 9.08 -2.30 -0.54
CA VAL A 107 9.45 -2.96 -1.81
C VAL A 107 10.95 -3.26 -1.86
N PRO A 108 11.88 -2.29 -1.64
CA PRO A 108 13.31 -2.62 -1.59
C PRO A 108 13.66 -3.72 -0.57
N MET A 109 13.03 -3.71 0.61
CA MET A 109 13.27 -4.75 1.62
C MET A 109 12.77 -6.14 1.18
N LEU A 110 11.66 -6.19 0.43
CA LEU A 110 11.14 -7.41 -0.18
C LEU A 110 12.06 -7.94 -1.28
N LEU A 111 12.56 -7.06 -2.16
CA LEU A 111 13.53 -7.42 -3.20
C LEU A 111 14.84 -7.92 -2.59
N GLN A 112 15.35 -7.24 -1.56
CA GLN A 112 16.58 -7.60 -0.85
C GLN A 112 16.50 -8.96 -0.15
N ALA A 113 15.31 -9.34 0.30
CA ALA A 113 15.09 -10.61 1.01
C ALA A 113 14.83 -11.79 0.06
N ALA A 114 14.75 -11.54 -1.25
CA ALA A 114 14.59 -12.59 -2.24
C ALA A 114 15.90 -13.38 -2.43
N LEU A 115 15.80 -14.69 -2.70
CA LEU A 115 16.94 -15.60 -2.76
C LEU A 115 17.17 -16.10 -4.19
N PRO A 116 18.43 -16.23 -4.67
CA PRO A 116 18.70 -16.67 -6.04
C PRO A 116 18.25 -18.09 -6.39
N ASP A 117 18.13 -18.99 -5.41
CA ASP A 117 17.64 -20.37 -5.60
C ASP A 117 16.12 -20.44 -5.77
N ARG A 118 15.42 -19.39 -5.36
CA ARG A 118 13.99 -19.20 -5.61
C ARG A 118 13.71 -17.72 -5.91
N PRO A 119 14.04 -17.26 -7.14
CA PRO A 119 13.90 -15.85 -7.48
C PRO A 119 12.47 -15.36 -7.30
N LEU A 120 12.32 -14.17 -6.73
CA LEU A 120 11.03 -13.51 -6.60
C LEU A 120 10.60 -12.96 -7.97
N ARG A 121 9.46 -13.42 -8.49
CA ARG A 121 8.92 -12.98 -9.77
C ARG A 121 8.17 -11.67 -9.60
N VAL A 122 8.71 -10.58 -10.16
CA VAL A 122 8.19 -9.22 -9.99
C VAL A 122 7.69 -8.65 -11.31
N PHE A 123 6.47 -8.12 -11.30
CA PHE A 123 5.91 -7.33 -12.40
C PHE A 123 5.79 -5.87 -11.98
N LEU A 124 6.22 -4.94 -12.84
CA LEU A 124 6.12 -3.49 -12.60
C LEU A 124 4.99 -2.88 -13.45
N LEU A 125 3.95 -2.36 -12.81
CA LEU A 125 2.81 -1.73 -13.47
C LEU A 125 2.72 -0.24 -13.10
N GLY A 126 2.84 0.64 -14.10
CA GLY A 126 2.73 2.09 -13.94
C GLY A 126 4.01 2.84 -14.25
N ALA A 127 4.19 3.98 -13.57
CA ALA A 127 5.19 5.00 -13.90
C ALA A 127 5.08 5.56 -15.34
N ALA A 128 5.90 6.57 -15.67
CA ALA A 128 5.93 7.11 -17.02
C ALA A 128 6.64 6.15 -17.99
N PRO A 129 6.36 6.21 -19.31
CA PRO A 129 7.03 5.37 -20.30
C PRO A 129 8.56 5.41 -20.17
N GLY A 130 9.20 4.24 -20.15
CA GLY A 130 10.65 4.12 -19.98
C GLY A 130 11.14 4.10 -18.53
N VAL A 131 10.33 4.53 -17.55
CA VAL A 131 10.70 4.55 -16.12
C VAL A 131 10.66 3.14 -15.54
N GLY A 132 9.64 2.36 -15.85
CA GLY A 132 9.51 0.98 -15.40
C GLY A 132 10.67 0.10 -15.88
N GLU A 133 11.11 0.28 -17.13
CA GLU A 133 12.23 -0.46 -17.72
C GLU A 133 13.57 -0.06 -17.12
N ARG A 134 13.73 1.22 -16.71
CA ARG A 134 14.89 1.65 -15.92
C ARG A 134 14.88 1.02 -14.53
N ALA A 135 13.73 1.04 -13.84
CA ALA A 135 13.58 0.38 -12.55
C ALA A 135 13.92 -1.11 -12.66
N ALA A 136 13.42 -1.81 -13.68
CA ALA A 136 13.72 -3.21 -13.93
C ALA A 136 15.24 -3.47 -14.06
N ARG A 137 15.95 -2.66 -14.86
CA ARG A 137 17.41 -2.79 -15.00
C ARG A 137 18.15 -2.55 -13.68
N ASN A 138 17.76 -1.53 -12.92
CA ASN A 138 18.38 -1.24 -11.63
C ASN A 138 18.14 -2.37 -10.63
N ILE A 139 16.93 -2.92 -10.60
CA ILE A 139 16.55 -4.04 -9.74
C ILE A 139 17.41 -5.26 -10.07
N LEU A 140 17.50 -5.65 -11.34
CA LEU A 140 18.30 -6.80 -11.77
C LEU A 140 19.81 -6.62 -11.53
N HIS A 141 20.29 -5.38 -11.46
CA HIS A 141 21.68 -5.08 -11.13
C HIS A 141 21.95 -5.11 -9.62
N GLU A 142 20.97 -4.77 -8.79
CA GLU A 142 21.15 -4.64 -7.33
C GLU A 142 20.72 -5.90 -6.55
N TYR A 143 19.78 -6.69 -7.08
CA TYR A 143 19.15 -7.82 -6.37
C TYR A 143 19.23 -9.11 -7.18
N ASP A 144 20.19 -9.98 -6.84
CA ASP A 144 20.43 -11.27 -7.52
C ASP A 144 19.29 -12.30 -7.36
N GLY A 145 18.40 -12.09 -6.38
CA GLY A 145 17.27 -12.98 -6.07
C GLY A 145 15.96 -12.58 -6.75
N VAL A 146 15.97 -11.70 -7.76
CA VAL A 146 14.75 -11.14 -8.35
C VAL A 146 14.70 -11.37 -9.85
N ASP A 147 13.57 -11.84 -10.35
CA ASP A 147 13.25 -11.89 -11.77
C ASP A 147 12.22 -10.81 -12.10
N ILE A 148 12.54 -9.91 -13.04
CA ILE A 148 11.54 -9.00 -13.60
C ILE A 148 10.81 -9.70 -14.75
N VAL A 149 9.62 -10.19 -14.45
CA VAL A 149 8.81 -10.99 -15.41
C VAL A 149 7.96 -10.14 -16.33
N GLY A 150 7.78 -8.85 -16.01
CA GLY A 150 7.09 -7.92 -16.88
C GLY A 150 7.17 -6.47 -16.40
N VAL A 151 7.04 -5.57 -17.36
CA VAL A 151 6.95 -4.13 -17.14
C VAL A 151 5.89 -3.59 -18.07
N HIS A 152 4.97 -2.79 -17.55
CA HIS A 152 3.99 -2.11 -18.38
C HIS A 152 3.64 -0.73 -17.82
N SER A 153 3.74 0.31 -18.66
CA SER A 153 3.38 1.68 -18.33
C SER A 153 2.16 2.09 -19.16
N PRO A 154 0.92 1.90 -18.65
CA PRO A 154 -0.27 2.19 -19.42
C PRO A 154 -0.47 3.70 -19.63
N PRO A 155 -1.16 4.12 -20.70
CA PRO A 155 -1.44 5.52 -20.97
C PRO A 155 -2.34 6.14 -19.89
N LEU A 156 -2.36 7.47 -19.81
CA LEU A 156 -3.29 8.16 -18.91
C LEU A 156 -4.75 7.89 -19.32
N GLY A 157 -5.58 7.54 -18.34
CA GLY A 157 -7.00 7.24 -18.56
C GLY A 157 -7.28 5.78 -18.92
N PHE A 158 -6.26 4.91 -18.94
CA PHE A 158 -6.44 3.48 -19.24
C PHE A 158 -7.44 2.78 -18.31
N GLU A 159 -7.67 3.30 -17.10
CA GLU A 159 -8.68 2.74 -16.19
C GLU A 159 -10.11 2.77 -16.76
N PHE A 160 -10.35 3.57 -17.81
CA PHE A 160 -11.62 3.64 -18.54
C PHE A 160 -11.55 2.97 -19.92
N ASP A 161 -10.41 2.37 -20.27
CA ASP A 161 -10.17 1.66 -21.53
C ASP A 161 -10.19 0.15 -21.28
N GLU A 162 -11.31 -0.50 -21.60
CA GLU A 162 -11.47 -1.94 -21.34
C GLU A 162 -10.48 -2.80 -22.15
N ASP A 163 -10.06 -2.38 -23.35
CA ASP A 163 -9.07 -3.11 -24.14
C ASP A 163 -7.70 -3.08 -23.47
N GLU A 164 -7.29 -1.92 -22.96
CA GLU A 164 -6.04 -1.77 -22.23
C GLU A 164 -6.08 -2.51 -20.88
N ASN A 165 -7.22 -2.48 -20.17
CA ASN A 165 -7.41 -3.29 -18.96
C ASN A 165 -7.28 -4.79 -19.24
N ARG A 166 -7.93 -5.30 -20.30
CA ARG A 166 -7.79 -6.69 -20.73
C ARG A 166 -6.34 -7.03 -21.08
N ARG A 167 -5.63 -6.11 -21.75
CA ARG A 167 -4.22 -6.28 -22.08
C ARG A 167 -3.36 -6.39 -20.82
N ILE A 168 -3.54 -5.52 -19.84
CA ILE A 168 -2.79 -5.56 -18.57
C ILE A 168 -3.03 -6.89 -17.85
N LEU A 169 -4.30 -7.29 -17.72
CA LEU A 169 -4.65 -8.54 -17.05
C LEU A 169 -4.05 -9.75 -17.76
N TYR A 170 -4.09 -9.77 -19.10
CA TYR A 170 -3.45 -10.81 -19.90
C TYR A 170 -1.94 -10.85 -19.67
N LEU A 171 -1.24 -9.71 -19.65
CA LEU A 171 0.20 -9.67 -19.39
C LEU A 171 0.55 -10.23 -18.01
N VAL A 172 -0.23 -9.88 -16.98
CA VAL A 172 -0.06 -10.40 -15.63
C VAL A 172 -0.33 -11.91 -15.57
N GLU A 173 -1.39 -12.39 -16.23
CA GLU A 173 -1.70 -13.82 -16.31
C GLU A 173 -0.63 -14.62 -17.05
N GLN A 174 -0.08 -14.13 -18.15
CA GLN A 174 0.98 -14.84 -18.88
C GLN A 174 2.30 -14.92 -18.10
N THR A 175 2.51 -14.02 -17.15
CA THR A 175 3.78 -13.92 -16.40
C THR A 175 3.68 -14.45 -14.98
N GLU A 176 2.48 -14.65 -14.44
CA GLU A 176 2.21 -15.18 -13.11
C GLU A 176 3.18 -14.63 -12.04
N PRO A 177 3.19 -13.29 -11.81
CA PRO A 177 4.12 -12.71 -10.86
C PRO A 177 3.75 -13.10 -9.42
N ASP A 178 4.77 -13.34 -8.61
CA ASP A 178 4.60 -13.43 -7.16
C ASP A 178 4.19 -12.06 -6.60
N VAL A 179 4.78 -11.00 -7.13
CA VAL A 179 4.55 -9.62 -6.69
C VAL A 179 4.31 -8.70 -7.89
N LEU A 180 3.14 -8.07 -7.91
CA LEU A 180 2.82 -6.95 -8.78
C LEU A 180 3.06 -5.63 -8.03
N VAL A 181 4.07 -4.86 -8.43
CA VAL A 181 4.32 -3.52 -7.90
C VAL A 181 3.51 -2.51 -8.72
N VAL A 182 2.54 -1.85 -8.09
CA VAL A 182 1.62 -0.92 -8.74
C VAL A 182 2.00 0.52 -8.39
N GLY A 183 2.46 1.26 -9.39
CA GLY A 183 2.88 2.67 -9.32
C GLY A 183 2.03 3.59 -10.19
N LEU A 184 0.71 3.53 -10.04
CA LEU A 184 -0.25 4.36 -10.79
C LEU A 184 -0.64 5.65 -10.04
N GLY A 185 -0.32 5.73 -8.76
CA GLY A 185 -0.68 6.83 -7.86
C GLY A 185 -2.07 6.67 -7.26
N ALA A 186 -2.28 7.26 -6.10
CA ALA A 186 -3.57 7.24 -5.41
C ALA A 186 -4.54 8.32 -5.95
N PRO A 187 -5.85 8.06 -5.95
CA PRO A 187 -6.52 6.82 -5.55
C PRO A 187 -6.57 5.74 -6.66
N LYS A 188 -5.98 6.02 -7.83
CA LYS A 188 -6.14 5.18 -9.03
C LYS A 188 -5.67 3.75 -8.81
N GLN A 189 -4.51 3.55 -8.20
CA GLN A 189 -3.95 2.21 -7.98
C GLN A 189 -4.83 1.36 -7.06
N GLU A 190 -5.38 1.93 -5.99
CA GLU A 190 -6.22 1.21 -5.04
C GLU A 190 -7.53 0.80 -5.71
N LEU A 191 -8.17 1.73 -6.42
CA LEU A 191 -9.43 1.48 -7.13
C LEU A 191 -9.25 0.47 -8.27
N TRP A 192 -8.16 0.58 -9.03
CA TRP A 192 -7.90 -0.32 -10.15
C TRP A 192 -7.65 -1.76 -9.68
N VAL A 193 -6.84 -1.93 -8.64
CA VAL A 193 -6.57 -3.26 -8.07
C VAL A 193 -7.82 -3.84 -7.45
N HIS A 194 -8.60 -3.04 -6.70
CA HIS A 194 -9.87 -3.49 -6.11
C HIS A 194 -10.87 -3.95 -7.19
N ALA A 195 -11.05 -3.16 -8.25
CA ALA A 195 -11.96 -3.49 -9.35
C ALA A 195 -11.56 -4.73 -10.15
N ASN A 196 -10.28 -5.13 -10.12
CA ASN A 196 -9.74 -6.22 -10.93
C ASN A 196 -9.21 -7.40 -10.10
N GLN A 197 -9.33 -7.37 -8.77
CA GLN A 197 -8.69 -8.32 -7.86
C GLN A 197 -8.95 -9.78 -8.23
N ASP A 198 -10.20 -10.11 -8.56
CA ASP A 198 -10.62 -11.48 -8.88
C ASP A 198 -10.05 -12.00 -10.21
N ARG A 199 -9.72 -11.08 -11.12
CA ARG A 199 -9.14 -11.37 -12.45
C ARG A 199 -7.61 -11.32 -12.42
N LEU A 200 -7.03 -10.71 -11.41
CA LEU A 200 -5.60 -10.43 -11.33
C LEU A 200 -4.84 -11.69 -10.89
N LYS A 201 -4.05 -12.27 -11.80
CA LYS A 201 -3.25 -13.49 -11.55
C LYS A 201 -1.87 -13.20 -10.95
N ALA A 202 -1.80 -12.21 -10.06
CA ALA A 202 -0.64 -11.95 -9.22
C ALA A 202 -0.93 -12.44 -7.79
N LYS A 203 0.04 -13.07 -7.11
CA LYS A 203 -0.20 -13.52 -5.73
C LYS A 203 -0.37 -12.34 -4.78
N VAL A 204 0.49 -11.33 -4.92
CA VAL A 204 0.42 -10.08 -4.14
C VAL A 204 0.46 -8.86 -5.05
N ALA A 205 -0.43 -7.90 -4.84
CA ALA A 205 -0.36 -6.57 -5.47
C ALA A 205 -0.02 -5.49 -4.43
N LEU A 206 1.01 -4.70 -4.69
CA LEU A 206 1.49 -3.65 -3.80
C LEU A 206 1.14 -2.27 -4.37
N CYS A 207 0.17 -1.57 -3.79
CA CYS A 207 -0.21 -0.20 -4.15
C CYS A 207 0.75 0.80 -3.49
N VAL A 208 1.84 1.15 -4.18
CA VAL A 208 3.00 1.84 -3.56
C VAL A 208 3.43 3.13 -4.28
N GLY A 209 2.61 3.64 -5.19
CA GLY A 209 2.77 4.97 -5.78
C GLY A 209 4.12 5.19 -6.45
N ALA A 210 4.87 6.20 -6.01
CA ALA A 210 6.13 6.62 -6.64
C ALA A 210 7.32 5.66 -6.42
N THR A 211 7.10 4.47 -5.86
CA THR A 211 8.16 3.50 -5.58
C THR A 211 8.90 3.05 -6.85
N ILE A 212 8.20 2.89 -7.98
CA ILE A 212 8.84 2.59 -9.27
C ILE A 212 9.76 3.75 -9.71
N ASP A 213 9.36 5.01 -9.52
CA ASP A 213 10.21 6.16 -9.84
C ASP A 213 11.49 6.17 -8.99
N PHE A 214 11.39 5.81 -7.71
CA PHE A 214 12.55 5.73 -6.82
C PHE A 214 13.51 4.62 -7.24
N LEU A 215 12.99 3.44 -7.58
CA LEU A 215 13.78 2.31 -8.07
C LEU A 215 14.44 2.62 -9.43
N ALA A 216 13.79 3.42 -10.27
CA ALA A 216 14.37 3.90 -11.53
C ALA A 216 15.45 4.97 -11.37
N GLY A 217 15.60 5.55 -10.17
CA GLY A 217 16.47 6.71 -9.92
C GLY A 217 15.93 8.05 -10.43
N GLU A 218 14.67 8.09 -10.89
CA GLU A 218 14.03 9.31 -11.40
C GLU A 218 13.77 10.32 -10.28
N LYS A 219 13.49 9.82 -9.08
CA LYS A 219 13.31 10.62 -7.88
C LYS A 219 14.36 10.19 -6.86
N SER A 220 14.97 11.17 -6.20
CA SER A 220 15.82 10.91 -5.04
C SER A 220 14.96 10.82 -3.78
N ARG A 221 15.17 9.79 -2.96
CA ARG A 221 14.58 9.74 -1.62
C ARG A 221 15.22 10.82 -0.75
N ALA A 222 14.47 11.33 0.23
CA ALA A 222 15.08 12.20 1.24
C ALA A 222 16.22 11.46 1.96
N PRO A 223 17.33 12.11 2.33
CA PRO A 223 18.36 11.52 3.17
C PRO A 223 17.79 10.81 4.41
N ARG A 224 18.40 9.68 4.82
CA ARG A 224 17.89 8.85 5.94
C ARG A 224 17.67 9.64 7.23
N TRP A 225 18.53 10.64 7.52
CA TRP A 225 18.36 11.49 8.70
C TRP A 225 17.09 12.36 8.60
N LEU A 226 16.77 12.92 7.43
CA LEU A 226 15.53 13.67 7.16
C LEU A 226 14.29 12.78 7.30
N GLN A 227 14.36 11.53 6.81
CA GLN A 227 13.28 10.56 6.99
C GLN A 227 13.05 10.21 8.46
N ARG A 228 14.13 10.06 9.25
CA ARG A 228 14.06 9.74 10.68
C ARG A 228 13.43 10.86 11.51
N ILE A 229 13.71 12.12 11.17
CA ILE A 229 13.11 13.29 11.84
C ILE A 229 11.75 13.71 11.23
N GLY A 230 11.22 12.95 10.25
CA GLY A 230 9.90 13.20 9.67
C GLY A 230 9.83 14.37 8.68
N LEU A 231 10.95 14.86 8.15
CA LEU A 231 11.02 15.95 7.17
C LEU A 231 11.08 15.48 5.71
N GLU A 232 10.79 14.22 5.44
CA GLU A 232 10.74 13.70 4.07
C GLU A 232 9.72 14.44 3.20
N TRP A 233 8.58 14.84 3.77
CA TRP A 233 7.57 15.60 3.05
C TRP A 233 8.13 16.92 2.52
N LEU A 234 8.97 17.62 3.30
CA LEU A 234 9.58 18.90 2.94
C LEU A 234 10.55 18.74 1.78
N HIS A 235 11.41 17.72 1.83
CA HIS A 235 12.30 17.37 0.73
C HIS A 235 11.50 17.11 -0.56
N ARG A 236 10.45 16.30 -0.48
CA ARG A 236 9.58 16.01 -1.63
C ARG A 236 8.91 17.27 -2.18
N MET A 237 8.41 18.16 -1.31
CA MET A 237 7.79 19.42 -1.70
C MET A 237 8.74 20.28 -2.52
N LEU A 238 10.01 20.36 -2.11
CA LEU A 238 11.01 21.15 -2.82
C LEU A 238 11.37 20.53 -4.17
N SER A 239 11.29 19.20 -4.31
CA SER A 239 11.52 18.51 -5.58
C SER A 239 10.36 18.64 -6.58
N ASP A 240 9.11 18.71 -6.10
CA ASP A 240 7.91 18.82 -6.95
C ASP A 240 6.86 19.77 -6.35
N PRO A 241 7.16 21.09 -6.31
CA PRO A 241 6.35 22.05 -5.55
C PRO A 241 4.98 22.28 -6.19
N ARG A 242 4.89 22.26 -7.52
CA ARG A 242 3.63 22.54 -8.24
C ARG A 242 2.54 21.52 -7.90
N ARG A 243 2.92 20.24 -7.77
CA ARG A 243 1.99 19.17 -7.43
C ARG A 243 1.76 19.05 -5.92
N LEU A 244 2.82 19.12 -5.12
CA LEU A 244 2.75 18.76 -3.70
C LEU A 244 2.29 19.91 -2.79
N VAL A 245 2.53 21.18 -3.14
CA VAL A 245 2.09 22.31 -2.30
C VAL A 245 0.58 22.34 -2.16
N LYS A 246 -0.18 22.23 -3.27
CA LYS A 246 -1.65 22.23 -3.23
C LYS A 246 -2.20 21.10 -2.37
N ARG A 247 -1.64 19.90 -2.57
CA ARG A 247 -1.97 18.71 -1.77
C ARG A 247 -1.69 18.96 -0.29
N TYR A 248 -0.49 19.43 0.06
CA TYR A 248 -0.11 19.64 1.46
C TYR A 248 -0.93 20.73 2.14
N VAL A 249 -1.30 21.80 1.44
CA VAL A 249 -2.18 22.84 2.01
C VAL A 249 -3.55 22.26 2.34
N ARG A 250 -4.16 21.51 1.42
CA ARG A 250 -5.43 20.83 1.68
C ARG A 250 -5.28 19.83 2.83
N ASP A 251 -4.25 19.00 2.79
CA ASP A 251 -4.00 17.96 3.78
C ASP A 251 -3.77 18.55 5.18
N ALA A 252 -3.00 19.64 5.28
CA ALA A 252 -2.75 20.35 6.54
C ALA A 252 -4.00 21.04 7.09
N TRP A 253 -4.96 21.41 6.23
CA TRP A 253 -6.24 21.98 6.67
C TRP A 253 -7.20 20.89 7.17
N THR A 254 -7.31 19.77 6.47
CA THR A 254 -8.31 18.74 6.75
C THR A 254 -7.86 17.74 7.80
N PHE A 255 -6.60 17.29 7.76
CA PHE A 255 -6.10 16.20 8.61
C PHE A 255 -6.21 16.49 10.11
N PRO A 256 -5.87 17.69 10.63
CA PRO A 256 -6.06 18.00 12.06
C PRO A 256 -7.51 17.87 12.52
N GLY A 257 -8.48 18.22 11.66
CA GLY A 257 -9.91 18.05 11.94
C GLY A 257 -10.32 16.58 12.03
N ILE A 258 -9.74 15.72 11.20
CA ILE A 258 -9.91 14.25 11.26
C ILE A 258 -9.36 13.72 12.59
N VAL A 259 -8.12 14.07 12.92
CA VAL A 259 -7.46 13.65 14.17
C VAL A 259 -8.26 14.09 15.40
N TRP A 260 -8.75 15.34 15.40
CA TRP A 260 -9.57 15.88 16.49
C TRP A 260 -10.90 15.13 16.65
N ARG A 261 -11.56 14.80 15.54
CA ARG A 261 -12.80 14.01 15.56
C ARG A 261 -12.55 12.61 16.14
N GLU A 262 -11.49 11.94 15.67
CA GLU A 262 -11.07 10.62 16.16
C GLU A 262 -10.75 10.66 17.66
N TRP A 263 -10.00 11.67 18.11
CA TRP A 263 -9.66 11.86 19.52
C TRP A 263 -10.90 12.04 20.41
N ARG A 264 -11.87 12.87 19.98
CA ARG A 264 -13.13 13.07 20.72
C ARG A 264 -13.96 11.78 20.82
N LEU A 265 -13.98 10.97 19.76
CA LEU A 265 -14.69 9.68 19.73
C LEU A 265 -13.98 8.59 20.55
N GLY A 266 -12.65 8.64 20.67
CA GLY A 266 -11.87 7.76 21.54
C GLY A 266 -11.96 8.11 23.02
N GLY A 267 -12.07 9.41 23.34
CA GLY A 267 -12.20 9.93 24.71
C GLY A 267 -13.52 9.57 25.40
N THR A 268 -14.59 9.34 24.66
CA THR A 268 -15.90 8.95 25.22
C THR A 268 -15.99 7.46 25.59
N ARG A 269 -15.04 6.61 25.17
CA ARG A 269 -14.99 5.19 25.56
C ARG A 269 -14.17 4.90 26.83
N HIS A 270 -13.43 5.88 27.35
CA HIS A 270 -12.61 5.73 28.56
C HIS A 270 -13.27 6.26 29.84
N SER A 271 -14.53 6.68 29.81
CA SER A 271 -15.22 7.25 30.99
C SER A 271 -16.27 6.35 31.64
N HIS A 272 -16.51 5.12 31.17
CA HIS A 272 -17.48 4.19 31.77
C HIS A 272 -16.88 2.80 32.03
N SER A 273 -15.84 2.75 32.86
CA SER A 273 -15.57 1.56 33.66
C SER A 273 -15.25 1.97 35.10
N GLN A 274 -16.22 1.63 35.96
CA GLN A 274 -16.31 1.73 37.43
C GLN A 274 -16.87 3.04 38.01
N PRO A 275 -17.74 2.98 39.04
CA PRO A 275 -17.80 1.91 40.06
C PRO A 275 -19.19 1.23 40.24
N GLU A 276 -19.16 -0.04 40.65
CA GLU A 276 -19.67 -0.54 41.95
C GLU A 276 -18.97 -1.87 42.28
#